data_AF-A0A970CLY3-F1
#
_entry.id   AF-A0A970CLY3-F1
#
_cell.length_a   1.000
_cell.length_b   1.000
_cell.length_c   1.000
_cell.angle_alpha   90.00
_cell.angle_beta   90.00
_cell.angle_gamma   90.00
#
_symmetry.space_group_name_H-M   'P 1'
#
loop_
_entity.id
_entity.type
_entity.pdbx_description
1 polymer ?
#
loop_
_entity_poly.entity_id
_entity_poly.type
_entity_poly.pdbx_seq_one_letter_code
_entity_poly.pdbx_strand_id
1 'polypeptide(L)'
;MKELIVYLLTFLIVYLLYFFFVILKEKKLNSYKKSTEITFLKTKYKLDIEKIGINKLSHVCALSNAFIIANTLAIVHFIDNFLLKTVVGFIVLIPMILIVYNFIGKYYQKKYRKK
;
A
#
# COMPACT_ATOMS: atom_id res chain seq x y z
N MET A 1 -18.78 -16.34 2.77
CA MET A 1 -18.92 -15.31 3.83
C MET A 1 -17.70 -15.25 4.74
N LYS A 2 -17.24 -16.37 5.33
CA LYS A 2 -16.06 -16.41 6.21
C LYS A 2 -14.80 -15.78 5.58
N GLU A 3 -14.45 -16.16 4.35
CA GLU A 3 -13.27 -15.61 3.66
C GLU A 3 -13.35 -14.11 3.39
N LEU A 4 -14.55 -13.62 3.03
CA LEU A 4 -14.78 -12.18 2.83
C LEU A 4 -14.62 -11.42 4.16
N ILE A 5 -15.09 -11.99 5.27
CA ILE A 5 -14.94 -11.39 6.60
C ILE A 5 -13.46 -11.35 6.99
N VAL A 6 -12.72 -12.45 6.78
CA VAL A 6 -11.27 -12.50 7.05
C VAL A 6 -10.54 -11.44 6.21
N TYR A 7 -10.84 -11.35 4.92
CA TYR A 7 -10.27 -10.33 4.03
C TYR A 7 -10.54 -8.91 4.55
N LEU A 8 -11.80 -8.58 4.88
CA LEU A 8 -12.19 -7.26 5.35
C LEU A 8 -11.55 -6.92 6.70
N LEU A 9 -11.45 -7.90 7.61
CA LEU A 9 -10.77 -7.73 8.89
C LEU A 9 -9.27 -7.52 8.70
N THR A 10 -8.60 -8.32 7.85
CA THR A 10 -7.18 -8.13 7.55
C THR A 10 -6.94 -6.75 6.96
N PHE A 11 -7.75 -6.34 5.98
CA PHE A 11 -7.67 -5.01 5.38
C PHE A 11 -7.81 -3.91 6.45
N LEU A 12 -8.86 -4.00 7.28
CA LEU A 12 -9.14 -3.01 8.31
C LEU A 12 -8.02 -2.95 9.36
N ILE A 13 -7.60 -4.09 9.90
CA ILE A 13 -6.56 -4.16 10.93
C ILE A 13 -5.25 -3.58 10.39
N VAL A 14 -4.81 -3.99 9.20
CA VAL A 14 -3.56 -3.48 8.61
C VAL A 14 -3.64 -1.97 8.39
N TYR A 15 -4.75 -1.46 7.85
CA TYR A 15 -4.93 -0.03 7.69
C TYR A 15 -4.90 0.71 9.04
N LEU A 16 -5.60 0.20 10.06
CA LEU A 16 -5.62 0.81 11.39
C LEU A 16 -4.23 0.82 12.02
N LEU A 17 -3.41 -0.22 11.82
CA LEU A 17 -2.02 -0.21 12.27
C LEU A 17 -1.24 0.93 11.63
N TYR A 18 -1.31 1.10 10.30
CA TYR A 18 -0.68 2.25 9.65
C TYR A 18 -1.23 3.58 10.17
N PHE A 19 -2.54 3.67 10.34
CA PHE A 19 -3.20 4.89 10.80
C PHE A 19 -2.72 5.32 12.20
N PHE A 20 -2.81 4.44 13.19
CA PHE A 20 -2.45 4.74 14.58
C PHE A 20 -0.94 4.91 14.79
N PHE A 21 -0.12 4.07 14.15
CA PHE A 21 1.32 4.06 14.40
C PHE A 21 2.11 5.02 13.50
N VAL A 22 1.60 5.38 12.32
CA VAL A 22 2.30 6.24 11.35
C VAL A 22 1.56 7.55 11.12
N ILE A 23 0.30 7.50 10.72
CA ILE A 23 -0.41 8.69 10.22
C ILE A 23 -0.74 9.69 11.33
N LEU A 24 -1.25 9.23 12.48
CA LEU A 24 -1.59 10.11 13.61
C LEU A 24 -0.36 10.75 14.27
N LYS A 25 0.82 10.18 14.08
CA LYS A 25 2.04 10.63 14.76
C LYS A 25 2.86 11.50 13.81
N GLU A 26 2.82 12.82 13.99
CA GLU A 26 3.51 13.77 13.10
C GLU A 26 5.01 13.44 12.86
N LYS A 27 5.73 13.05 13.92
CA LYS A 27 7.14 12.63 13.80
C LYS A 27 7.29 11.43 12.85
N LYS A 28 6.40 10.45 12.94
CA LYS A 28 6.40 9.25 12.08
C LYS A 28 5.94 9.58 10.68
N LEU A 29 4.92 10.42 10.52
CA LEU A 29 4.45 10.91 9.23
C LEU A 29 5.55 11.69 8.47
N ASN A 30 6.31 12.53 9.16
CA ASN A 30 7.46 13.24 8.57
C ASN A 30 8.58 12.28 8.17
N SER A 31 8.87 11.26 8.99
CA SER A 31 9.80 10.19 8.60
C SER A 31 9.30 9.39 7.40
N TYR A 32 7.97 9.19 7.27
CA TYR A 32 7.35 8.47 6.16
C TYR A 32 7.55 9.17 4.82
N LYS A 33 7.79 10.50 4.79
CA LYS A 33 8.19 11.22 3.56
C LYS A 33 9.43 10.62 2.89
N LYS A 34 10.30 9.97 3.68
CA LYS A 34 11.54 9.33 3.23
C LYS A 34 11.39 7.82 3.02
N SER A 35 10.17 7.29 3.09
CA SER A 35 9.94 5.85 2.86
C SER A 35 10.24 5.48 1.41
N THR A 36 10.48 4.19 1.19
CA THR A 36 10.76 3.65 -0.15
C THR A 36 9.61 3.91 -1.11
N GLU A 37 8.36 3.81 -0.64
CA GLU A 37 7.17 4.00 -1.47
C GLU A 37 7.03 5.45 -1.92
N ILE A 38 7.21 6.41 -1.00
CA ILE A 38 7.17 7.84 -1.33
C ILE A 38 8.35 8.22 -2.23
N THR A 39 9.53 7.68 -1.95
CA THR A 39 10.73 7.90 -2.78
C THR A 39 10.51 7.37 -4.20
N PHE A 40 9.96 6.16 -4.35
CA PHE A 40 9.60 5.58 -5.65
C PHE A 40 8.61 6.46 -6.43
N LEU A 41 7.56 6.94 -5.75
CA LEU A 41 6.57 7.84 -6.35
C LEU A 41 7.20 9.18 -6.79
N LYS A 42 8.09 9.74 -5.97
CA LYS A 42 8.83 10.97 -6.28
C LYS A 42 9.78 10.79 -7.45
N THR A 43 10.56 9.70 -7.49
CA THR A 43 11.60 9.51 -8.50
C THR A 43 11.04 9.03 -9.83
N LYS A 44 10.20 7.98 -9.83
CA LYS A 44 9.68 7.37 -11.07
C LYS A 44 8.61 8.22 -11.74
N TYR A 45 7.69 8.78 -10.95
CA TYR A 45 6.55 9.56 -11.49
C TYR A 45 6.75 11.07 -11.41
N LYS A 46 7.87 11.53 -10.85
CA LYS A 46 8.22 12.96 -10.67
C LYS A 46 7.13 13.72 -9.90
N LEU A 47 6.54 13.07 -8.89
CA LEU A 47 5.49 13.68 -8.08
C LEU A 47 6.03 14.69 -7.09
N ASP A 48 5.41 15.85 -7.06
CA ASP A 48 5.63 16.88 -6.03
C ASP A 48 4.81 16.53 -4.79
N ILE A 49 5.49 15.94 -3.80
CA ILE A 49 4.88 15.47 -2.55
C ILE A 49 4.37 16.64 -1.69
N GLU A 50 5.00 17.82 -1.80
CA GLU A 50 4.57 19.01 -1.05
C GLU A 50 3.26 19.54 -1.61
N LYS A 51 3.14 19.60 -2.94
CA LYS A 51 1.89 19.98 -3.61
C LYS A 51 0.74 18.99 -3.37
N ILE A 52 1.04 17.70 -3.25
CA ILE A 52 0.02 16.67 -2.99
C ILE A 52 -0.39 16.66 -1.51
N GLY A 53 0.55 16.90 -0.61
CA GLY A 53 0.40 16.79 0.83
C GLY A 53 0.72 15.37 1.32
N ILE A 54 1.67 15.25 2.26
CA ILE A 54 2.11 13.96 2.80
C ILE A 54 0.99 13.19 3.50
N ASN A 55 0.10 13.88 4.21
CA ASN A 55 -0.98 13.25 4.97
C ASN A 55 -1.93 12.50 4.02
N LYS A 56 -2.33 13.15 2.93
CA LYS A 56 -3.16 12.52 1.91
C LYS A 56 -2.46 11.33 1.25
N LEU A 57 -1.18 11.48 0.92
CA LEU A 57 -0.43 10.43 0.25
C LEU A 57 -0.19 9.23 1.17
N SER A 58 0.08 9.45 2.46
CA SER A 58 0.25 8.38 3.45
C SER A 58 -1.03 7.58 3.67
N HIS A 59 -2.20 8.23 3.68
CA HIS A 59 -3.48 7.51 3.70
C HIS A 59 -3.67 6.62 2.46
N VAL A 60 -3.36 7.13 1.27
CA VAL A 60 -3.47 6.33 0.04
C VAL A 60 -2.49 5.16 0.06
N CYS A 61 -1.24 5.37 0.46
CA CYS A 61 -0.27 4.30 0.57
C CYS A 61 -0.67 3.27 1.64
N ALA A 62 -1.19 3.70 2.79
CA ALA A 62 -1.66 2.81 3.84
C ALA A 62 -2.84 1.93 3.39
N LEU A 63 -3.85 2.53 2.74
CA LEU A 63 -4.97 1.79 2.14
C LEU A 63 -4.48 0.81 1.07
N SER A 64 -3.51 1.23 0.26
CA SER A 64 -2.94 0.41 -0.81
C SER A 64 -2.14 -0.77 -0.25
N ASN A 65 -1.34 -0.55 0.79
CA ASN A 65 -0.60 -1.61 1.48
C ASN A 65 -1.57 -2.59 2.17
N ALA A 66 -2.61 -2.10 2.82
CA ALA A 66 -3.66 -2.94 3.38
C ALA A 66 -4.36 -3.78 2.32
N PHE A 67 -4.67 -3.18 1.16
CA PHE A 67 -5.25 -3.88 0.00
C PHE A 67 -4.31 -4.97 -0.51
N ILE A 68 -3.02 -4.66 -0.73
CA ILE A 68 -2.01 -5.61 -1.21
C ILE A 68 -1.91 -6.81 -0.27
N ILE A 69 -1.82 -6.57 1.05
CA ILE A 69 -1.68 -7.63 2.05
C ILE A 69 -2.95 -8.49 2.10
N ALA A 70 -4.13 -7.87 2.18
CA ALA A 70 -5.41 -8.59 2.25
C ALA A 70 -5.66 -9.44 0.98
N ASN A 71 -5.35 -8.91 -0.21
CA ASN A 71 -5.49 -9.67 -1.46
C ASN A 71 -4.47 -10.80 -1.56
N THR A 72 -3.22 -10.56 -1.18
CA THR A 72 -2.21 -11.61 -1.12
C THR A 72 -2.68 -12.73 -0.21
N LEU A 73 -3.20 -12.40 0.98
CA LEU A 73 -3.72 -13.40 1.93
C LEU A 73 -4.90 -14.19 1.34
N ALA A 74 -5.84 -13.51 0.69
CA ALA A 74 -6.98 -14.17 0.05
C ALA A 74 -6.55 -15.15 -1.05
N ILE A 75 -5.55 -14.79 -1.86
CA ILE A 75 -5.03 -15.65 -2.93
C ILE A 75 -4.30 -16.87 -2.37
N VAL A 76 -3.46 -16.69 -1.35
CA VAL A 76 -2.71 -17.82 -0.78
C VAL A 76 -3.57 -18.73 0.09
N HIS A 77 -4.80 -18.32 0.45
CA HIS A 77 -5.73 -19.14 1.22
C HIS A 77 -6.14 -20.42 0.48
N PHE A 78 -6.11 -20.42 -0.85
CA PHE A 78 -6.40 -21.59 -1.69
C PHE A 78 -5.30 -22.67 -1.69
N ILE A 79 -4.21 -22.46 -0.93
CA ILE A 79 -3.07 -23.38 -0.88
C ILE A 79 -2.98 -23.95 0.53
N ASP A 80 -3.06 -25.27 0.68
CA ASP A 80 -3.01 -25.90 2.01
C ASP A 80 -1.58 -26.05 2.54
N ASN A 81 -0.63 -26.38 1.66
CA ASN A 81 0.76 -26.60 2.05
C ASN A 81 1.41 -25.28 2.49
N PHE A 82 1.88 -25.23 3.74
CA PHE A 82 2.46 -24.02 4.34
C PHE A 82 3.68 -23.47 3.57
N LEU A 83 4.58 -24.36 3.13
CA LEU A 83 5.77 -23.95 2.38
C LEU A 83 5.37 -23.36 1.03
N LEU A 84 4.46 -24.03 0.31
CA LEU A 84 3.95 -23.56 -0.97
C LEU A 84 3.15 -22.24 -0.82
N LYS A 85 2.33 -22.12 0.22
CA LYS A 85 1.58 -20.90 0.59
C LYS A 85 2.52 -19.71 0.75
N THR A 86 3.65 -19.93 1.42
CA THR A 86 4.66 -18.89 1.65
C THR A 86 5.33 -18.46 0.34
N VAL A 87 5.76 -19.43 -0.48
CA VAL A 87 6.39 -19.17 -1.80
C VAL A 87 5.44 -18.40 -2.72
N VAL A 88 4.18 -18.87 -2.84
CA VAL A 88 3.18 -18.19 -3.67
C VAL A 88 2.85 -16.80 -3.12
N GLY A 89 2.84 -16.63 -1.79
CA GLY A 89 2.68 -15.32 -1.16
C GLY A 89 3.68 -14.30 -1.66
N PHE A 90 4.97 -14.64 -1.69
CA PHE A 90 6.00 -13.75 -2.24
C PHE A 90 5.80 -13.48 -3.74
N ILE A 91 5.48 -14.52 -4.51
CA ILE A 91 5.25 -14.41 -5.97
C ILE A 91 4.06 -13.49 -6.27
N VAL A 92 3.01 -13.48 -5.45
CA VAL A 92 1.82 -12.64 -5.61
C VAL A 92 2.05 -11.23 -5.08
N LEU A 93 2.78 -11.09 -3.97
CA LEU A 93 2.99 -9.81 -3.31
C LEU A 93 3.76 -8.82 -4.20
N ILE A 94 4.85 -9.27 -4.82
CA ILE A 94 5.71 -8.44 -5.67
C ILE A 94 4.92 -7.77 -6.82
N PRO A 95 4.21 -8.51 -7.69
CA PRO A 95 3.42 -7.90 -8.77
C PRO A 95 2.30 -7.02 -8.22
N MET A 96 1.68 -7.37 -7.09
CA MET A 96 0.66 -6.50 -6.48
C MET A 96 1.22 -5.14 -6.07
N ILE A 97 2.39 -5.11 -5.44
CA ILE A 97 3.08 -3.85 -5.11
C ILE A 97 3.33 -3.05 -6.40
N LEU A 98 3.91 -3.67 -7.43
CA LEU A 98 4.25 -2.99 -8.67
C LEU A 98 3.02 -2.41 -9.39
N ILE A 99 1.94 -3.19 -9.47
CA ILE A 99 0.70 -2.78 -10.14
C ILE A 99 0.05 -1.63 -9.37
N VAL A 100 -0.16 -1.79 -8.07
CA VAL A 100 -0.87 -0.81 -7.24
C VAL A 100 -0.11 0.50 -7.18
N TYR A 101 1.20 0.49 -6.92
CA TYR A 101 1.99 1.73 -6.89
C TYR A 101 2.14 2.37 -8.26
N ASN A 102 2.08 1.60 -9.35
CA ASN A 102 2.00 2.17 -10.69
C ASN A 102 0.67 2.89 -10.93
N PHE A 103 -0.45 2.36 -10.45
CA PHE A 103 -1.74 3.06 -10.49
C PHE A 103 -1.72 4.35 -9.68
N ILE A 104 -1.22 4.32 -8.44
CA ILE A 104 -1.08 5.51 -7.59
C ILE A 104 -0.24 6.58 -8.31
N GLY A 105 0.93 6.18 -8.82
CA GLY A 105 1.85 7.06 -9.53
C GLY A 105 1.19 7.72 -10.74
N LYS A 106 0.55 6.95 -11.62
CA LYS A 106 -0.15 7.47 -12.81
C LYS A 106 -1.33 8.37 -12.44
N TYR A 107 -2.12 8.01 -11.43
CA TYR A 107 -3.27 8.80 -10.98
C TYR A 107 -2.83 10.20 -10.51
N TYR A 108 -1.85 10.26 -9.60
CA TYR A 108 -1.34 11.53 -9.08
C TYR A 108 -0.57 12.31 -10.13
N GLN A 109 0.15 11.64 -11.02
CA GLN A 109 0.83 12.29 -12.13
C GLN A 109 -0.19 12.99 -13.03
N LYS A 110 -1.27 12.31 -13.45
CA LYS A 110 -2.32 12.93 -14.26
C LYS A 110 -2.99 14.10 -13.54
N LYS A 111 -3.23 13.97 -12.24
CA LYS A 111 -3.94 14.97 -11.43
C LYS A 111 -3.12 16.24 -11.16
N TYR A 112 -1.79 16.11 -11.00
CA TYR A 112 -0.93 17.21 -10.57
C TYR A 112 0.07 17.69 -11.62
N ARG A 113 0.19 17.00 -12.76
CA ARG A 113 0.96 17.44 -13.93
C ARG A 113 0.41 18.80 -14.36
N LYS A 114 1.21 19.84 -14.12
CA LYS A 114 1.00 21.16 -14.71
C LYS A 114 0.90 20.96 -16.22
N LYS A 115 -0.19 21.45 -16.82
CA LYS A 115 -0.11 21.91 -18.21
C LYS A 115 0.86 23.08 -18.24
#